data_AF-A0A929YJ46-F1
#
_entry.id   AF-A0A929YJ46-F1
#
_cell.length_a   1.000
_cell.length_b   1.000
_cell.length_c   1.000
_cell.angle_alpha   90.00
_cell.angle_beta   90.00
_cell.angle_gamma   90.00
#
_symmetry.space_group_name_H-M   'P 1'
#
loop_
_entity.id
_entity.type
_entity.pdbx_description
1 polymer ?
#
loop_
_entity_poly.entity_id
_entity_poly.type
_entity_poly.pdbx_seq_one_letter_code
_entity_poly.pdbx_strand_id
1 'polypeptide(L)' 'MDEREKIIRLWFDMWLTQQDLGIDDIFLDDVIYIESWCPK' A
#
# COMPACT_ATOMS: atom_id res chain seq x y z
N MET A 1 -6.09 16.80 -4.06
CA MET A 1 -5.01 15.80 -3.96
C MET A 1 -5.25 14.77 -5.03
N ASP A 2 -4.25 14.51 -5.87
CA ASP A 2 -4.36 13.60 -7.01
C ASP A 2 -4.68 12.18 -6.54
N GLU A 3 -5.39 11.40 -7.35
CA GLU A 3 -5.82 10.04 -7.00
C GLU A 3 -4.63 9.13 -6.67
N ARG A 4 -3.56 9.25 -7.45
CA ARG A 4 -2.28 8.57 -7.21
C ARG A 4 -1.69 8.88 -5.83
N GLU A 5 -1.76 10.13 -5.37
CA GLU A 5 -1.19 10.50 -4.06
C GLU A 5 -2.02 9.92 -2.91
N LYS A 6 -3.35 9.81 -3.06
CA LYS A 6 -4.22 9.13 -2.08
C LYS A 6 -3.85 7.66 -1.93
N ILE A 7 -3.65 6.97 -3.05
CA ILE A 7 -3.27 5.54 -3.06
C ILE A 7 -1.92 5.34 -2.38
N ILE A 8 -0.92 6.18 -2.70
CA ILE A 8 0.41 6.09 -2.08
C ILE A 8 0.31 6.28 -0.55
N ARG A 9 -0.45 7.28 -0.09
CA ARG A 9 -0.64 7.53 1.35
C ARG A 9 -1.33 6.37 2.04
N LEU A 10 -2.40 5.83 1.45
CA LEU A 10 -3.12 4.67 1.99
C LEU A 10 -2.20 3.44 2.11
N TRP A 11 -1.39 3.17 1.08
CA TRP A 11 -0.40 2.10 1.13
C TRP A 11 0.63 2.30 2.24
N PHE A 12 1.16 3.52 2.40
CA PHE A 12 2.08 3.84 3.50
C PHE A 12 1.43 3.69 4.88
N ASP A 13 0.17 4.11 5.03
CA ASP A 13 -0.57 3.96 6.29
C ASP A 13 -0.75 2.48 6.65
N MET A 14 -1.15 1.64 5.67
CA MET A 14 -1.22 0.18 5.85
C MET A 14 0.12 -0.41 6.26
N TRP A 15 1.20 0.00 5.58
CA TRP A 15 2.55 -0.48 5.85
C TRP A 15 3.06 -0.09 7.24
N LEU A 16 2.84 1.15 7.67
CA LEU A 16 3.29 1.63 8.99
C LEU A 16 2.48 1.04 10.15
N THR A 17 1.18 0.84 9.94
CA THR A 17 0.28 0.28 10.96
C THR A 17 0.22 -1.24 10.95
N GLN A 18 0.84 -1.88 9.94
CA GLN A 18 0.75 -3.31 9.65
C GLN A 18 -0.72 -3.80 9.60
N GLN A 19 -1.61 -2.96 9.06
CA GLN A 19 -3.04 -3.24 8.94
C GLN A 19 -3.46 -3.17 7.47
N ASP A 20 -4.25 -4.14 7.03
CA ASP A 20 -4.92 -4.08 5.73
C ASP A 20 -6.15 -3.16 5.80
N LEU A 21 -6.19 -2.17 4.91
CA LEU A 21 -7.25 -1.18 4.76
C LEU A 21 -7.90 -1.21 3.37
N GLY A 22 -7.70 -2.30 2.60
CA GLY A 22 -8.19 -2.46 1.24
C GLY A 22 -7.07 -2.54 0.21
N ILE A 23 -6.07 -3.41 0.45
CA ILE A 23 -4.96 -3.60 -0.48
C ILE A 23 -5.41 -4.07 -1.88
N ASP A 24 -6.49 -4.85 -1.95
CA ASP A 24 -7.10 -5.35 -3.19
C ASP A 24 -7.77 -4.24 -4.01
N ASP A 25 -8.14 -3.13 -3.38
CA ASP A 25 -8.74 -1.98 -4.07
C ASP A 25 -7.68 -1.11 -4.79
N ILE A 26 -6.39 -1.28 -4.43
CA ILE A 26 -5.30 -0.43 -4.92
C ILE A 26 -4.29 -1.16 -5.83
N PHE A 27 -4.27 -2.49 -5.83
CA PHE A 27 -3.40 -3.28 -6.68
C PHE A 27 -4.20 -4.31 -7.49
N LEU A 28 -3.68 -4.67 -8.67
CA LEU A 28 -4.20 -5.78 -9.45
C LEU A 28 -3.76 -7.11 -8.84
N ASP A 29 -4.56 -8.16 -9.02
CA ASP A 29 -4.27 -9.52 -8.55
C ASP A 29 -2.92 -10.08 -9.04
N ASP A 30 -2.40 -9.58 -10.17
CA ASP A 30 -1.16 -10.04 -10.79
C ASP A 30 0.06 -9.15 -10.49
N VAL A 31 -0.05 -8.22 -9.53
CA VAL A 31 1.06 -7.36 -9.13
C VAL A 31 2.20 -8.16 -8.48
N ILE A 32 3.44 -7.78 -8.78
CA ILE A 32 4.62 -8.31 -8.09
C ILE A 32 5.01 -7.32 -6.98
N TYR A 33 4.86 -7.74 -5.73
CA TYR A 33 5.32 -6.97 -4.58
C TYR A 33 6.81 -7.20 -4.31
N ILE A 34 7.58 -6.12 -4.19
CA ILE A 34 9.01 -6.15 -3.86
C ILE A 34 9.27 -5.16 -2.72
N GLU A 35 9.76 -5.66 -1.60
CA GLU A 35 10.17 -4.85 -0.46
C GLU A 35 11.65 -5.08 -0.13
N SER A 36 12.37 -3.99 0.14
CA SER A 36 13.76 -4.07 0.62
C SER A 36 13.85 -3.90 2.14
N TRP A 37 12.78 -3.45 2.78
CA TRP A 37 12.73 -3.16 4.22
C TRP A 37 11.28 -3.04 4.70
N CYS A 38 11.03 -3.46 5.94
CA CYS A 38 9.73 -3.36 6.62
C CYS A 38 9.94 -2.77 8.03
N PRO A 39 9.04 -1.88 8.52
CA PRO A 39 9.12 -1.34 9.87
C PRO A 39 8.98 -2.45 10.92
N LYS A 40 9.74 -2.29 12.01
CA LYS A 40 9.71 -3.18 13.18
C LYS A 40 8.46 -3.01 14.02
#